data_AF-A0A962JMY1-F1
#
_entry.id   AF-A0A962JMY1-F1
#
_cell.length_a   1.000
_cell.length_b   1.000
_cell.length_c   1.000
_cell.angle_alpha   90.00
_cell.angle_beta   90.00
_cell.angle_gamma   90.00
#
_symmetry.space_group_name_H-M   'P 1'
#
loop_
_entity.id
_entity.type
_entity.pdbx_description
1 polymer ?
#
loop_
_entity_poly.entity_id
_entity_poly.type
_entity_poly.pdbx_seq_one_letter_code
_entity_poly.pdbx_strand_id
1 'polypeptide(L)' 'MTDIIGMHWAEDADGIVTLTMDDPTSEANIMNEVFEKALTQTVAKLKEEKARIKGIIVTSAKKTF' A
#
# COMPACT_ATOMS: atom_id res chain seq x y z
N MET A 1 -1.31 14.68 2.04
CA MET A 1 -1.65 13.55 1.15
C MET A 1 -2.73 12.78 1.87
N THR A 2 -3.81 12.40 1.21
CA THR A 2 -4.89 11.64 1.85
C THR A 2 -4.37 10.26 2.21
N ASP A 3 -4.55 9.83 3.47
CA ASP A 3 -4.19 8.48 3.90
C ASP A 3 -5.04 7.46 3.15
N ILE A 4 -4.40 6.42 2.62
CA ILE A 4 -5.08 5.32 1.94
C ILE A 4 -5.51 4.31 3.01
N ILE A 5 -6.80 4.27 3.31
CA ILE A 5 -7.34 3.32 4.30
C ILE A 5 -7.04 1.88 3.84
N GLY A 6 -6.38 1.09 4.66
CA GLY A 6 -6.01 -0.30 4.35
C GLY A 6 -4.62 -0.48 3.72
N MET A 7 -3.89 0.61 3.42
CA MET A 7 -2.54 0.54 2.84
C MET A 7 -1.66 1.69 3.33
N HIS A 8 -0.64 1.38 4.14
CA HIS A 8 0.34 2.36 4.58
C HIS A 8 1.44 2.53 3.53
N TRP A 9 1.83 3.78 3.28
CA TRP A 9 2.90 4.13 2.33
C TRP A 9 4.10 4.70 3.09
N ALA A 10 5.27 4.08 2.91
CA ALA A 10 6.55 4.61 3.34
C ALA A 10 7.53 4.60 2.18
N GLU A 11 8.36 5.63 2.07
CA GLU A 11 9.43 5.69 1.07
C GLU A 11 10.75 6.01 1.75
N ASP A 12 11.81 5.32 1.34
CA ASP A 12 13.15 5.53 1.86
C ASP A 12 13.99 6.47 0.97
N ALA A 13 15.18 6.81 1.44
CA ALA A 13 16.11 7.70 0.74
C ALA A 13 16.63 7.11 -0.60
N ASP A 14 16.50 5.79 -0.80
CA ASP A 14 16.93 5.12 -2.02
C ASP A 14 15.83 5.13 -3.10
N GLY A 15 14.62 5.58 -2.76
CA GLY A 15 13.46 5.61 -3.66
C GLY A 15 12.73 4.27 -3.72
N ILE A 16 12.82 3.47 -2.67
CA ILE A 16 12.04 2.24 -2.51
C ILE A 16 10.77 2.57 -1.74
N VAL A 17 9.63 2.19 -2.31
CA VAL A 17 8.32 2.34 -1.66
C VAL A 17 7.96 1.04 -0.95
N THR A 18 7.73 1.11 0.35
CA THR A 18 7.14 0.03 1.14
C THR A 18 5.64 0.27 1.30
N LEU A 19 4.84 -0.66 0.80
CA LEU A 19 3.40 -0.72 0.93
C LEU A 19 3.04 -1.75 1.99
N THR A 20 2.39 -1.33 3.07
CA THR A 20 1.97 -2.25 4.15
C THR A 20 0.46 -2.39 4.14
N MET A 21 -0.03 -3.58 3.79
CA MET A 21 -1.45 -3.91 3.85
C MET A 21 -1.90 -4.03 5.30
N ASP A 22 -2.91 -3.26 5.67
CA ASP A 22 -3.43 -3.23 7.04
C ASP A 22 -4.91 -2.88 7.06
N ASP A 23 -5.77 -3.84 6.69
CA ASP A 23 -7.22 -3.67 6.77
C ASP A 23 -7.63 -3.41 8.25
N PRO A 24 -8.24 -2.25 8.57
CA PRO A 24 -8.65 -1.95 9.94
C PRO A 24 -9.90 -2.71 10.38
N THR A 25 -10.59 -3.38 9.45
CA THR A 25 -11.87 -4.06 9.68
C THR A 25 -11.74 -5.57 9.89
N SER A 26 -10.54 -6.13 9.69
CA SER A 26 -10.30 -7.58 9.68
C SER A 26 -8.94 -7.93 10.29
N GLU A 27 -8.84 -9.13 10.88
CA GLU A 27 -7.57 -9.66 11.40
C GLU A 27 -6.61 -10.14 10.29
N ALA A 28 -7.14 -10.39 9.09
CA ALA A 28 -6.38 -10.76 7.89
C ALA A 28 -6.74 -9.83 6.73
N ASN A 29 -5.77 -9.59 5.84
CA ASN A 29 -6.02 -8.86 4.60
C ASN A 29 -6.76 -9.78 3.63
N ILE A 30 -7.96 -9.38 3.24
CA ILE A 30 -8.80 -10.11 2.29
C ILE A 30 -9.17 -9.20 1.12
N MET A 31 -9.44 -9.79 -0.04
CA MET A 31 -9.87 -9.06 -1.23
C MET A 31 -11.33 -8.60 -1.08
N ASN A 32 -11.55 -7.62 -0.20
CA ASN A 32 -12.83 -6.94 0.04
C ASN A 32 -12.82 -5.52 -0.56
N GLU A 33 -13.90 -4.78 -0.33
CA GLU A 33 -14.04 -3.40 -0.82
C GLU A 33 -12.98 -2.44 -0.28
N VAL A 34 -12.48 -2.65 0.95
CA VAL A 34 -11.40 -1.84 1.53
C VAL A 34 -10.11 -2.08 0.74
N PHE A 35 -9.75 -3.35 0.52
CA PHE A 35 -8.57 -3.71 -0.25
C PHE A 35 -8.65 -3.19 -1.70
N GLU A 36 -9.79 -3.34 -2.37
CA GLU A 36 -9.97 -2.88 -3.75
C GLU A 36 -9.77 -1.36 -3.88
N LYS A 37 -10.39 -0.58 -2.98
CA LYS A 37 -10.23 0.88 -2.94
C LYS A 37 -8.79 1.27 -2.63
N ALA A 38 -8.18 0.63 -1.63
CA ALA A 38 -6.82 0.89 -1.21
C ALA A 38 -5.82 0.63 -2.34
N LEU A 39 -5.93 -0.54 -2.98
CA LEU A 39 -5.06 -0.93 -4.08
C LEU A 39 -5.23 0.00 -5.29
N THR A 40 -6.47 0.37 -5.63
CA THR A 40 -6.75 1.28 -6.75
C THR A 40 -6.10 2.65 -6.55
N GLN A 41 -6.27 3.24 -5.37
CA GLN A 41 -5.65 4.53 -5.02
C GLN A 41 -4.13 4.43 -4.99
N THR A 42 -3.59 3.34 -4.42
CA THR A 42 -2.15 3.10 -4.33
C THR A 42 -1.52 2.98 -5.71
N VAL A 43 -2.13 2.20 -6.61
CA VAL A 43 -1.64 2.03 -7.99
C VAL A 43 -1.74 3.33 -8.79
N ALA A 44 -2.78 4.14 -8.58
CA ALA A 44 -2.89 5.46 -9.20
C ALA A 44 -1.70 6.35 -8.81
N LYS A 45 -1.42 6.45 -7.50
CA LYS A 45 -0.27 7.21 -6.98
C LYS A 45 1.07 6.68 -7.50
N LEU A 46 1.27 5.35 -7.50
CA LEU A 46 2.48 4.71 -8.05
C LEU A 46 2.71 5.09 -9.53
N LYS A 47 1.65 5.19 -10.33
CA LYS A 47 1.75 5.56 -11.75
C LYS A 47 2.15 7.03 -11.93
N GLU A 48 1.56 7.93 -11.13
CA GLU A 48 1.90 9.36 -11.14
C GLU A 48 3.37 9.60 -10.74
N GLU A 49 3.85 8.81 -9.78
CA GLU A 49 5.17 8.94 -9.17
C GLU A 49 6.22 7.99 -9.78
N LYS A 50 5.89 7.29 -10.87
CA LYS A 50 6.72 6.23 -11.45
C LYS A 50 8.17 6.65 -11.73
N ALA A 51 8.40 7.90 -12.13
CA ALA A 51 9.73 8.38 -12.50
C ALA A 51 10.72 8.47 -11.33
N ARG A 52 10.23 8.58 -10.08
CA ARG A 52 11.05 8.69 -8.86
C ARG A 52 11.20 7.36 -8.11
N ILE A 53 10.31 6.40 -8.36
CA ILE A 53 10.29 5.11 -7.66
C ILE A 53 11.27 4.13 -8.32
N LYS A 54 12.21 3.60 -7.55
CA LYS A 54 13.18 2.59 -8.01
C LYS A 54 12.74 1.15 -7.76
N GLY A 55 11.86 0.94 -6.78
CA GLY A 55 11.37 -0.39 -6.41
C GLY A 55 10.19 -0.31 -5.46
N ILE A 56 9.47 -1.43 -5.34
CA ILE A 56 8.30 -1.55 -4.47
C ILE A 56 8.42 -2.82 -3.65
N ILE A 57 8.23 -2.71 -2.34
CA ILE A 57 8.10 -3.82 -1.40
C ILE A 57 6.65 -3.85 -0.93
N VAL A 58 6.02 -5.02 -0.96
CA VAL A 58 4.68 -5.23 -0.42
C VAL A 58 4.78 -6.09 0.83
N THR A 59 4.20 -5.61 1.93
CA THR A 59 4.21 -6.25 3.24
C THR A 59 2.80 -6.31 3.83
N SER A 60 2.64 -7.10 4.89
CA SER A 60 1.40 -7.20 5.66
C SER A 60 1.68 -6.79 7.10
N ALA A 61 0.80 -5.96 7.69
CA ALA A 61 0.80 -5.69 9.12
C ALA A 61 0.13 -6.81 9.94
N LYS A 62 -0.46 -7.80 9.27
CA LYS A 62 -1.15 -8.94 9.89
C LYS A 62 -0.20 -10.13 10.04
N LYS A 63 -0.62 -11.13 10.83
CA LYS A 63 0.15 -12.37 11.03
C LYS A 63 0.32 -13.19 9.76
N THR A 64 -0.60 -13.03 8.81
CA THR A 64 -0.57 -13.66 7.50
C THR A 64 -0.39 -12.60 6.43
N PHE A 65 0.20 -13.02 5.31
CA PHE A 65 0.21 -12.22 4.10
C PHE A 65 -1.13 -12.34 3.38
#